data_AF-A0A812G7J8-F1
#
_entry.id   AF-A0A812G7J8-F1
#
_cell.length_a   1.000
_cell.length_b   1.000
_cell.length_c   1.000
_cell.angle_alpha   90.00
_cell.angle_beta   90.00
_cell.angle_gamma   90.00
#
_symmetry.space_group_name_H-M   'P 1'
#
loop_
_entity.id
_entity.type
_entity.pdbx_description
1 polymer ?
#
loop_
_entity_poly.entity_id
_entity_poly.type
_entity_poly.pdbx_seq_one_letter_code
_entity_poly.pdbx_strand_id
1 'polypeptide(L)'
;MPDTPPKPFRLPDTFWEPTPLQAQLAKEKITFRDLDIIQHFLADNGYILPRRTTMLSRKKQKELVAAVVTAQHLALLPYRAKLKDYQVMPLMDPLQWMADRLTDRVREDKDLRSRAMLQVMMERYPELNYRNFLKHEASFCAL
;
A
#
# COMPACT_ATOMS: atom_id res chain seq x y z
N MET A 1 -26.28 -38.16 24.65
CA MET A 1 -26.52 -36.70 24.64
C MET A 1 -26.99 -36.34 23.23
N PRO A 2 -27.97 -35.45 23.02
CA PRO A 2 -28.19 -34.98 21.66
C PRO A 2 -27.00 -34.08 21.32
N ASP A 3 -26.27 -34.47 20.29
CA ASP A 3 -25.15 -33.69 19.78
C ASP A 3 -25.67 -32.31 19.40
N THR A 4 -25.24 -31.28 20.11
CA THR A 4 -25.53 -29.91 19.67
C THR A 4 -24.97 -29.77 18.25
N PRO A 5 -25.77 -29.27 17.29
CA PRO A 5 -25.30 -29.13 15.92
C PRO A 5 -24.02 -28.29 15.90
N PRO A 6 -23.04 -28.64 15.04
CA PRO A 6 -21.79 -27.91 14.96
C PRO A 6 -22.11 -26.43 14.70
N LYS A 7 -21.52 -25.53 15.49
CA LYS A 7 -21.69 -24.09 15.27
C LYS A 7 -21.28 -23.79 13.82
N PRO A 8 -22.11 -23.10 13.02
CA PRO A 8 -21.73 -22.76 11.66
C PRO A 8 -20.45 -21.93 11.69
N PHE A 9 -19.60 -22.08 10.68
CA PHE A 9 -18.44 -21.22 10.47
C PHE A 9 -18.94 -19.80 10.18
N ARG A 10 -19.21 -19.01 11.22
CA ARG A 10 -19.42 -17.58 11.08
C ARG A 10 -18.08 -16.97 10.68
N LEU A 11 -17.99 -16.43 9.46
CA LEU A 11 -17.08 -15.30 9.22
C LEU A 11 -17.32 -14.30 10.37
N PRO A 12 -16.30 -13.69 10.98
CA PRO A 12 -16.53 -12.72 12.04
C PRO A 12 -17.56 -11.70 11.53
N ASP A 13 -18.67 -11.54 12.26
CA ASP A 13 -19.83 -10.70 11.88
C ASP A 13 -19.48 -9.20 11.80
N THR A 14 -18.21 -8.85 11.95
CA THR A 14 -17.71 -7.49 11.99
C THR A 14 -17.44 -6.94 10.59
N PHE A 15 -18.47 -6.93 9.76
CA PHE A 15 -18.52 -6.06 8.57
C PHE A 15 -18.32 -4.57 8.95
N TRP A 16 -18.57 -4.24 10.22
CA TRP A 16 -18.51 -2.89 10.77
C TRP A 16 -17.20 -2.53 11.48
N GLU A 17 -16.20 -3.43 11.51
CA GLU A 17 -14.88 -3.08 12.01
C GLU A 17 -14.07 -2.35 10.93
N PRO A 18 -13.39 -1.24 11.25
CA PRO A 18 -12.48 -0.61 10.31
C PRO A 18 -11.34 -1.58 10.00
N THR A 19 -10.90 -1.59 8.75
CA THR A 19 -9.72 -2.39 8.38
C THR A 19 -8.51 -1.94 9.22
N PRO A 20 -7.55 -2.82 9.54
CA PRO A 20 -6.38 -2.46 10.33
C PRO A 20 -5.59 -1.29 9.71
N LEU A 21 -5.58 -1.21 8.38
CA LEU A 21 -5.01 -0.09 7.62
C LEU A 21 -5.78 1.22 7.88
N GLN A 22 -7.11 1.23 7.78
CA GLN A 22 -7.92 2.40 8.09
C GLN A 22 -7.73 2.87 9.53
N ALA A 23 -7.59 1.93 10.47
CA ALA A 23 -7.32 2.25 11.87
C ALA A 23 -5.94 2.89 12.08
N GLN A 24 -4.93 2.51 11.29
CA GLN A 24 -3.60 3.14 11.29
C GLN A 24 -3.67 4.55 10.69
N LEU A 25 -4.24 4.69 9.48
CA LEU A 25 -4.39 5.98 8.79
C LEU A 25 -5.19 7.00 9.60
N ALA A 26 -6.19 6.55 10.36
CA ALA A 26 -6.98 7.41 11.26
C ALA A 26 -6.15 8.08 12.37
N LYS A 27 -5.02 7.46 12.77
CA LYS A 27 -4.10 8.02 13.78
C LYS A 27 -3.13 9.02 13.17
N GLU A 28 -2.79 8.87 11.90
CA GLU A 28 -1.85 9.73 11.20
C GLU A 28 -2.36 11.16 11.06
N LYS A 29 -1.43 12.09 10.82
CA LYS A 29 -1.75 13.50 10.62
C LYS A 29 -2.11 13.71 9.16
N ILE A 30 -3.35 14.11 8.91
CA ILE A 30 -3.86 14.32 7.55
C ILE A 30 -3.41 15.71 7.08
N THR A 31 -2.60 15.76 6.02
CA THR A 31 -2.22 17.01 5.35
C THR A 31 -2.59 16.97 3.87
N PHE A 32 -2.73 18.14 3.24
CA PHE A 32 -3.09 18.24 1.82
C PHE A 32 -2.01 17.73 0.84
N ARG A 33 -0.79 17.48 1.35
CA ARG A 33 0.35 17.00 0.56
C ARG A 33 0.36 15.47 0.45
N ASP A 34 -0.23 14.80 1.43
CA ASP A 34 -0.21 13.34 1.56
C ASP A 34 -1.40 12.75 0.80
N LEU A 35 -1.26 12.66 -0.53
CA LEU A 35 -2.34 12.21 -1.41
C LEU A 35 -2.76 10.76 -1.15
N ASP A 36 -1.83 9.90 -0.75
CA ASP A 36 -2.08 8.47 -0.47
C ASP A 36 -3.09 8.29 0.66
N ILE A 37 -2.92 9.07 1.73
CA ILE A 37 -3.81 9.06 2.90
C ILE A 37 -5.18 9.61 2.48
N ILE A 38 -5.21 10.73 1.74
CA ILE A 38 -6.44 11.36 1.29
C ILE A 38 -7.25 10.43 0.39
N GLN A 39 -6.60 9.76 -0.57
CA GLN A 39 -7.27 8.88 -1.54
C GLN A 39 -7.93 7.67 -0.89
N HIS A 40 -7.40 7.21 0.24
CA HIS A 40 -8.02 6.12 1.00
C HIS A 40 -9.41 6.50 1.54
N PHE A 41 -9.68 7.79 1.73
CA PHE A 41 -10.97 8.31 2.19
C PHE A 41 -11.87 8.85 1.05
N LEU A 42 -11.48 8.63 -0.20
CA LEU A 42 -12.27 9.01 -1.38
C LEU A 42 -12.93 7.77 -2.01
N ALA A 43 -14.17 7.96 -2.46
CA ALA A 43 -14.85 7.04 -3.37
C ALA A 43 -14.30 7.20 -4.80
N ASP A 44 -14.58 6.25 -5.68
CA ASP A 44 -14.02 6.19 -7.04
C ASP A 44 -14.40 7.41 -7.91
N ASN A 45 -15.53 8.03 -7.60
CA ASN A 45 -16.02 9.27 -8.22
C ASN A 45 -15.36 10.54 -7.66
N GLY A 46 -14.41 10.44 -6.74
CA GLY A 46 -13.74 11.57 -6.11
C GLY A 46 -14.54 12.24 -4.99
N TYR A 47 -15.70 11.69 -4.60
CA TYR A 47 -16.43 12.20 -3.43
C TYR A 47 -15.78 11.72 -2.13
N ILE A 48 -15.82 12.60 -1.13
CA ILE A 48 -15.32 12.32 0.21
C ILE A 48 -16.27 11.34 0.90
N LEU A 49 -15.73 10.22 1.38
CA LEU A 49 -16.51 9.22 2.10
C LEU A 49 -17.09 9.83 3.40
N PRO A 50 -18.34 9.48 3.76
CA PRO A 50 -18.95 10.00 4.97
C PRO A 50 -18.27 9.40 6.21
N ARG A 51 -18.34 10.12 7.33
CA ARG A 51 -17.72 9.72 8.61
C ARG A 51 -18.09 8.30 9.06
N ARG A 52 -19.32 7.87 8.81
CA ARG A 52 -19.81 6.52 9.16
C ARG A 52 -19.05 5.39 8.45
N THR A 53 -18.46 5.68 7.30
CA THR A 53 -17.70 4.74 6.49
C THR A 53 -16.20 4.86 6.76
N THR A 54 -15.70 6.08 6.96
CA THR A 54 -14.28 6.31 7.28
C THR A 54 -13.91 6.00 8.72
N MET A 55 -14.90 5.89 9.62
CA MET A 55 -14.74 5.68 11.07
C MET A 55 -13.85 6.73 11.77
N LEU A 56 -13.65 7.89 11.15
CA LEU A 56 -12.83 8.97 11.72
C LEU A 56 -13.54 9.70 12.87
N SER A 57 -12.74 10.31 13.75
CA SER A 57 -13.25 11.28 14.72
C SER A 57 -13.80 12.52 14.00
N ARG A 58 -14.76 13.22 14.61
CA ARG A 58 -15.37 14.44 14.04
C ARG A 58 -14.32 15.50 13.70
N LYS A 59 -13.29 15.67 14.53
CA LYS A 59 -12.20 16.63 14.32
C LYS A 59 -11.39 16.27 13.07
N LYS A 60 -10.94 15.01 12.99
CA LYS A 60 -10.20 14.45 11.86
C LYS A 60 -10.99 14.50 10.55
N GLN A 61 -12.30 14.23 10.56
CA GLN A 61 -13.12 14.35 9.36
C GLN A 61 -13.15 15.80 8.82
N LYS A 62 -13.16 16.82 9.69
CA LYS A 62 -13.09 18.22 9.25
C LYS A 62 -11.72 18.56 8.67
N GLU A 63 -10.65 18.08 9.30
CA GLU A 63 -9.27 18.23 8.81
C GLU A 63 -9.11 17.57 7.43
N LEU A 64 -9.64 16.36 7.26
CA LEU A 64 -9.67 15.65 5.98
C LEU A 64 -10.38 16.47 4.90
N VAL A 65 -11.58 16.98 5.17
CA VAL A 65 -12.34 17.77 4.19
C VAL A 65 -11.55 19.03 3.78
N ALA A 66 -10.96 19.73 4.75
CA ALA A 66 -10.12 20.90 4.45
C ALA A 66 -8.89 20.52 3.62
N ALA A 67 -8.24 19.39 3.91
CA ALA A 67 -7.09 18.88 3.17
C ALA A 67 -7.46 18.50 1.73
N VAL A 68 -8.59 17.82 1.51
CA VAL A 68 -9.09 17.47 0.17
C VAL A 68 -9.36 18.72 -0.66
N VAL A 69 -10.11 19.68 -0.10
CA VAL A 69 -10.48 20.90 -0.81
C VAL A 69 -9.26 21.74 -1.17
N THR A 70 -8.28 21.84 -0.26
CA THR A 70 -7.02 22.53 -0.53
C THR A 70 -6.17 21.81 -1.59
N ALA A 71 -6.08 20.48 -1.53
CA ALA A 71 -5.40 19.69 -2.56
C ALA A 71 -6.06 19.85 -3.95
N GLN A 72 -7.39 19.93 -4.01
CA GLN A 72 -8.13 20.17 -5.25
C GLN A 72 -7.88 21.58 -5.82
N HIS A 73 -7.90 22.61 -4.97
CA HIS A 73 -7.59 23.99 -5.41
C HIS A 73 -6.15 24.14 -5.91
N LEU A 74 -5.21 23.36 -5.37
CA LEU A 74 -3.82 23.32 -5.81
C LEU A 74 -3.59 22.41 -7.03
N ALA A 75 -4.66 21.84 -7.60
CA ALA A 75 -4.62 20.88 -8.70
C ALA A 75 -3.78 19.60 -8.42
N LEU A 76 -3.61 19.25 -7.13
CA LEU A 76 -2.97 17.98 -6.71
C LEU A 76 -3.94 16.80 -6.82
N LEU A 77 -5.24 17.06 -6.70
CA LEU A 77 -6.31 16.06 -6.75
C LEU A 77 -7.45 16.53 -7.67
N PRO A 78 -7.98 15.70 -8.59
CA PRO A 78 -9.15 16.05 -9.39
C PRO A 78 -10.44 16.09 -8.56
N TYR A 79 -11.42 16.86 -9.02
CA TYR A 79 -12.70 17.07 -8.34
C TYR A 79 -13.70 15.92 -8.48
N ARG A 80 -13.71 15.23 -9.63
CA ARG A 80 -14.76 14.27 -10.03
C ARG A 80 -14.23 12.88 -10.34
N ALA A 81 -13.01 12.58 -9.91
CA ALA A 81 -12.39 11.29 -10.09
C ALA A 81 -11.50 11.01 -8.90
N LYS A 82 -11.43 9.75 -8.49
CA LYS A 82 -10.30 9.27 -7.70
C LYS A 82 -9.11 9.09 -8.64
N LEU A 83 -7.91 9.50 -8.19
CA LEU A 83 -6.70 9.05 -8.88
C LEU A 83 -6.71 7.53 -8.82
N LYS A 84 -6.65 6.89 -9.97
CA LYS A 84 -6.55 5.44 -10.00
C LYS A 84 -5.18 5.05 -9.48
N ASP A 85 -5.04 3.81 -9.02
CA ASP A 85 -3.81 3.32 -8.37
C ASP A 85 -2.54 3.43 -9.25
N TYR A 86 -2.69 3.75 -10.54
CA TYR A 86 -1.60 4.05 -11.48
C TYR A 86 -1.25 5.55 -11.63
N GLN A 87 -1.95 6.45 -10.92
CA GLN A 87 -1.69 7.90 -10.90
C GLN A 87 -1.18 8.38 -9.53
N VAL A 88 -1.35 7.59 -8.47
CA VAL A 88 -0.55 7.69 -7.24
C VAL A 88 0.81 7.10 -7.55
N MET A 89 1.87 7.91 -7.58
CA MET A 89 3.23 7.38 -7.65
C MET A 89 3.45 6.57 -6.35
N PRO A 90 3.83 5.28 -6.46
CA PRO A 90 5.06 4.90 -7.09
C PRO A 90 4.81 4.49 -8.52
N LEU A 91 5.59 5.08 -9.43
CA LEU A 91 5.89 4.43 -10.68
C LEU A 91 6.28 2.98 -10.32
N MET A 92 5.55 1.98 -10.81
CA MET A 92 6.18 0.67 -10.97
C MET A 92 7.37 0.92 -11.88
N ASP A 93 8.53 1.13 -11.29
CA ASP A 93 9.76 1.21 -12.04
C ASP A 93 9.89 -0.17 -12.69
N PRO A 94 9.78 -0.27 -14.03
CA PRO A 94 9.87 -1.57 -14.70
C PRO A 94 11.19 -2.28 -14.36
N LEU A 95 12.22 -1.51 -13.99
CA LEU A 95 13.48 -2.05 -13.49
C LEU A 95 13.35 -2.63 -12.08
N GLN A 96 12.60 -2.01 -11.18
CA GLN A 96 12.34 -2.54 -9.84
C GLN A 96 11.54 -3.85 -9.92
N TRP A 97 10.52 -3.91 -10.76
CA TRP A 97 9.76 -5.14 -11.00
C TRP A 97 10.67 -6.25 -11.58
N MET A 98 11.57 -5.90 -12.50
CA MET A 98 12.56 -6.83 -13.03
C MET A 98 13.54 -7.30 -11.95
N ALA A 99 14.02 -6.41 -11.09
CA ALA A 99 14.90 -6.75 -9.97
C ALA A 99 14.20 -7.70 -8.99
N ASP A 100 12.95 -7.42 -8.61
CA ASP A 100 12.16 -8.29 -7.73
C ASP A 100 11.97 -9.68 -8.34
N ARG A 101 11.61 -9.76 -9.63
CA ARG A 101 11.48 -11.05 -10.35
C ARG A 101 12.78 -11.83 -10.45
N LEU A 102 13.92 -11.16 -10.66
CA LEU A 102 15.23 -11.82 -10.64
C LEU A 102 15.56 -12.31 -9.23
N THR A 103 15.20 -11.54 -8.21
CA THR A 103 15.44 -11.88 -6.80
C THR A 103 14.68 -13.13 -6.39
N ASP A 104 13.42 -13.26 -6.82
CA ASP A 104 12.60 -14.46 -6.59
C ASP A 104 13.27 -15.70 -7.20
N ARG A 105 13.74 -15.62 -8.45
CA ARG A 105 14.45 -16.73 -9.11
C ARG A 105 15.75 -17.13 -8.41
N VAL A 106 16.51 -16.16 -7.90
CA VAL A 106 17.72 -16.47 -7.11
C VAL A 106 17.36 -17.24 -5.83
N ARG A 107 16.23 -16.92 -5.22
CA ARG A 107 15.77 -17.57 -3.98
C ARG A 107 15.24 -18.98 -4.23
N GLU A 108 14.52 -19.19 -5.33
CA GLU A 108 13.86 -20.47 -5.66
C GLU A 108 14.82 -21.46 -6.34
N ASP A 109 15.43 -21.04 -7.46
CA ASP A 109 16.18 -21.91 -8.36
C ASP A 109 17.71 -21.82 -8.17
N LYS A 110 18.19 -20.84 -7.39
CA LYS A 110 19.62 -20.50 -7.22
C LYS A 110 20.34 -20.21 -8.54
N ASP A 111 19.63 -19.61 -9.47
CA ASP A 111 20.15 -19.24 -10.79
C ASP A 111 21.35 -18.27 -10.67
N LEU A 112 22.53 -18.70 -11.14
CA LEU A 112 23.73 -17.86 -11.17
C LEU A 112 23.59 -16.68 -12.13
N ARG A 113 22.82 -16.86 -13.21
CA ARG A 113 22.59 -15.83 -14.24
C ARG A 113 21.77 -14.66 -13.70
N SER A 114 20.70 -14.93 -12.96
CA SER A 114 19.87 -13.88 -12.35
C SER A 114 20.62 -13.14 -11.26
N ARG A 115 21.44 -13.86 -10.48
CA ARG A 115 22.36 -13.26 -9.49
C ARG A 115 23.38 -12.32 -10.13
N ALA A 116 24.05 -12.75 -11.21
CA ALA A 116 24.99 -11.89 -11.95
C ALA A 116 24.28 -10.67 -12.56
N MET A 117 23.06 -10.84 -13.09
CA MET A 117 22.26 -9.73 -13.62
C MET A 117 21.88 -8.73 -12.52
N LEU A 118 21.50 -9.19 -11.33
CA LEU A 118 21.23 -8.33 -10.18
C LEU A 118 22.47 -7.55 -9.74
N GLN A 119 23.65 -8.17 -9.77
CA GLN A 119 24.92 -7.48 -9.48
C GLN A 119 25.18 -6.36 -10.50
N VAL A 120 24.98 -6.63 -11.80
CA VAL A 120 25.08 -5.60 -12.84
C VAL A 120 24.04 -4.49 -12.65
N MET A 121 22.81 -4.84 -12.25
CA MET A 121 21.76 -3.85 -11.96
C MET A 121 22.11 -2.99 -10.75
N MET A 122 22.72 -3.55 -9.69
CA MET A 122 23.19 -2.78 -8.53
C MET A 122 24.28 -1.78 -8.90
N GLU A 123 25.21 -2.16 -9.78
CA GLU A 123 26.25 -1.26 -10.27
C GLU A 123 25.68 -0.17 -11.18
N ARG A 124 24.71 -0.52 -12.02
CA ARG A 124 24.15 0.38 -13.03
C ARG A 124 23.07 1.33 -12.48
N TYR A 125 22.29 0.87 -11.50
CA TYR A 125 21.13 1.56 -10.93
C TYR A 125 21.11 1.40 -9.40
N PRO A 126 21.94 2.15 -8.66
CA PRO A 126 22.00 2.08 -7.20
C PRO A 126 20.73 2.59 -6.49
N GLU A 127 19.87 3.34 -7.19
CA GLU A 127 18.62 3.88 -6.68
C GLU A 127 17.50 2.84 -6.50
N LEU A 128 17.64 1.66 -7.11
CA LEU A 128 16.69 0.57 -6.95
C LEU A 128 16.80 -0.10 -5.57
N ASN A 129 15.70 -0.70 -5.13
CA ASN A 129 15.62 -1.38 -3.84
C ASN A 129 16.00 -2.86 -3.98
N TYR A 130 17.23 -3.20 -3.58
CA TYR A 130 17.74 -4.58 -3.56
C TYR A 130 17.71 -5.23 -2.18
N ARG A 131 16.96 -4.67 -1.21
CA ARG A 131 16.97 -5.11 0.19
C ARG A 131 16.71 -6.61 0.36
N ASN A 132 15.74 -7.15 -0.38
CA ASN A 132 15.35 -8.55 -0.28
C ASN A 132 16.42 -9.50 -0.81
N PHE A 133 17.14 -9.09 -1.86
CA PHE A 133 18.27 -9.81 -2.43
C PHE A 133 19.47 -9.83 -1.47
N LEU A 134 19.89 -8.66 -0.98
CA LEU A 134 21.03 -8.52 -0.08
C LEU A 134 20.84 -9.28 1.23
N LYS A 135 19.61 -9.31 1.75
CA LYS A 135 19.27 -10.13 2.93
C LYS A 135 19.47 -11.62 2.67
N HIS A 136 19.03 -12.09 1.50
CA HIS A 136 19.20 -13.50 1.11
C HIS A 136 20.68 -13.87 0.96
N GLU A 137 21.48 -13.02 0.30
CA GLU A 137 22.94 -13.20 0.17
C GLU A 137 23.65 -13.19 1.54
N ALA A 138 23.26 -12.28 2.45
CA ALA A 138 23.81 -12.25 3.81
C ALA A 138 23.49 -13.52 4.60
N SER A 139 22.27 -14.07 4.47
CA SER A 139 21.91 -15.36 5.07
C SER A 139 22.67 -16.53 4.45
N PHE A 140 22.97 -16.46 3.15
CA PHE A 140 23.74 -17.49 2.44
C PHE A 140 25.23 -17.46 2.79
N CYS A 141 25.81 -16.27 2.95
CA CYS A 141 27.24 -16.09 3.26
C CYS A 141 27.57 -16.31 4.76
N ALA A 142 26.56 -16.32 5.63
CA ALA A 142 26.71 -16.61 7.06
C ALA A 142 26.67 -18.11 7.40
N LEU A 143 26.43 -18.97 6.42
CA LEU A 143 26.54 -20.42 6.48
C LEU A 143 27.89 -20.87 5.89
#